data_AF-A0A8X6KDA9-F1
#
_entry.id   AF-A0A8X6KDA9-F1
#
_cell.length_a   1.000
_cell.length_b   1.000
_cell.length_c   1.000
_cell.angle_alpha   90.00
_cell.angle_beta   90.00
_cell.angle_gamma   90.00
#
_symmetry.space_group_name_H-M   'P 1'
#
loop_
_entity.id
_entity.type
_entity.pdbx_description
1 polymer ?
#
loop_
_entity_poly.entity_id
_entity_poly.type
_entity_poly.pdbx_seq_one_letter_code
_entity_poly.pdbx_strand_id
1 'polypeptide(L)'
;MAARDMNEGVATLFESFALRSEYEDAIEFINVCTDLIPTPFVVNDVIFKIMKNCDAKLANEGSAYMLNLLTLLSKDPNQNYDFERALKHPTGALPDVWSVLTYFVRSSLHHHDIPSVTSVLSDSDIVKSPNCDVLADFYVKVLTTCCDVKKARNILLKNHLDERLAQLLSWINQYYKFNIEQAMILQTLHNLLDYIVKTEVFDDVSIPVHMIVNKSSLSEIALLVLNTCKDVFVNPESQSRFFNNTSLPYLIVKVCHHKLNSMIREFITEEPEEVTLSTIVC
;
A
#
# COMPACT_ATOMS: atom_id res chain seq x y z
N MET A 1 -1.86 32.42 -4.05
CA MET A 1 -3.18 32.70 -3.46
C MET A 1 -3.20 31.99 -2.12
N ALA A 2 -3.32 32.72 -1.01
CA ALA A 2 -3.51 32.08 0.29
C ALA A 2 -4.89 31.41 0.29
N ALA A 3 -4.91 30.09 0.28
CA ALA A 3 -6.14 29.37 0.54
C ALA A 3 -6.59 29.71 1.96
N ARG A 4 -7.87 30.05 2.13
CA ARG A 4 -8.41 30.44 3.44
C ARG A 4 -8.56 29.16 4.24
N ASP A 5 -7.76 29.02 5.29
CA ASP A 5 -7.96 27.97 6.28
C ASP A 5 -9.42 27.98 6.77
N MET A 6 -9.97 26.80 6.97
CA MET A 6 -11.30 26.63 7.55
C MET A 6 -11.37 27.37 8.88
N ASN A 7 -12.38 28.24 9.01
CA ASN A 7 -12.56 28.97 10.26
C ASN A 7 -13.01 28.02 11.38
N GLU A 8 -12.73 28.43 12.62
CA GLU A 8 -13.02 27.64 13.82
C GLU A 8 -14.49 27.22 13.93
N GLY A 9 -15.42 28.09 13.52
CA GLY A 9 -16.87 27.79 13.55
C GLY A 9 -17.28 26.65 12.63
N VAL A 10 -16.67 26.55 11.44
CA VAL A 10 -16.92 25.45 10.50
C VAL A 10 -16.37 24.14 11.07
N ALA A 11 -15.18 24.16 11.68
CA ALA A 11 -14.61 22.99 12.37
C ALA A 11 -15.49 22.52 13.54
N THR A 12 -16.04 23.44 14.34
CA THR A 12 -16.97 23.12 15.43
C THR A 12 -18.29 22.51 14.92
N LEU A 13 -18.80 22.96 13.76
CA LEU A 13 -19.99 22.37 13.14
C LEU A 13 -19.74 20.91 12.72
N PHE A 14 -18.59 20.64 12.09
CA PHE A 14 -18.17 19.27 11.76
C PHE A 14 -18.08 18.36 12.98
N GLU A 15 -17.46 18.85 14.05
CA GLU A 15 -17.36 18.11 15.31
C GLU A 15 -18.74 17.85 15.92
N SER A 16 -19.67 18.81 15.81
CA SER A 16 -21.05 18.64 16.28
C SER A 16 -21.78 17.52 15.54
N PHE A 17 -21.69 17.46 14.21
CA PHE A 17 -22.27 16.37 13.41
C PHE A 17 -21.65 15.02 13.79
N ALA A 18 -20.33 14.96 13.96
CA ALA A 18 -19.63 13.74 14.33
C ALA A 18 -20.01 13.23 15.73
N LEU A 19 -20.16 14.11 16.72
CA LEU A 19 -20.60 13.77 18.07
C LEU A 19 -22.04 13.24 18.11
N ARG A 20 -22.87 13.64 17.15
CA ARG A 20 -24.25 13.14 16.98
C ARG A 20 -24.35 11.91 16.08
N SER A 21 -23.23 11.44 15.54
CA SER A 21 -23.18 10.37 14.52
C SER A 21 -23.93 10.72 13.22
N GLU A 22 -24.11 12.01 12.92
CA GLU A 22 -24.73 12.55 11.71
C GLU A 22 -23.68 12.63 10.58
N TYR A 23 -23.08 11.50 10.22
CA TYR A 23 -21.93 11.47 9.32
C TYR A 23 -22.25 11.78 7.85
N GLU A 24 -23.46 11.45 7.37
CA GLU A 24 -23.93 11.85 6.04
C GLU A 24 -24.00 13.38 5.91
N ASP A 25 -24.64 14.03 6.87
CA ASP A 25 -24.75 15.49 6.93
C ASP A 25 -23.36 16.15 7.09
N ALA A 26 -22.46 15.51 7.85
CA ALA A 26 -21.08 15.95 7.93
C ALA A 26 -20.38 15.88 6.56
N ILE A 27 -20.50 14.78 5.80
CA ILE A 27 -19.86 14.71 4.48
C ILE A 27 -20.48 15.73 3.51
N GLU A 28 -21.81 15.88 3.49
CA GLU A 28 -22.48 16.87 2.65
C GLU A 28 -21.98 18.28 2.97
N PHE A 29 -21.86 18.63 4.25
CA PHE A 29 -21.32 19.90 4.69
C PHE A 29 -19.85 20.10 4.26
N ILE A 30 -19.01 19.06 4.32
CA ILE A 30 -17.60 19.09 3.84
C ILE A 30 -17.55 19.32 2.33
N ASN A 31 -18.43 18.67 1.57
CA ASN A 31 -18.49 18.77 0.13
C ASN A 31 -18.99 20.14 -0.35
N VAL A 32 -19.78 20.85 0.46
CA VAL A 32 -20.15 22.25 0.18
C VAL A 32 -19.01 23.21 0.52
N CYS A 33 -18.07 22.81 1.39
CA CYS A 33 -16.91 23.61 1.80
C CYS A 33 -15.64 23.37 0.95
N THR A 34 -15.76 23.06 -0.35
CA THR A 34 -14.61 22.67 -1.21
C THR A 34 -13.50 23.70 -1.35
N ASP A 35 -13.81 24.98 -1.12
CA ASP A 35 -12.85 26.09 -1.24
C ASP A 35 -12.07 26.37 0.07
N LEU A 36 -12.40 25.66 1.15
CA LEU A 36 -11.75 25.79 2.45
C LEU A 36 -10.81 24.61 2.70
N ILE A 37 -9.58 24.91 3.12
CA ILE A 37 -8.66 23.87 3.58
C ILE A 37 -9.09 23.48 4.99
N PRO A 38 -9.49 22.21 5.24
CA PRO A 38 -9.84 21.77 6.58
C PRO A 38 -8.61 21.86 7.48
N THR A 39 -8.84 22.23 8.74
CA THR A 39 -7.77 22.26 9.72
C THR A 39 -7.20 20.84 9.93
N PRO A 40 -5.94 20.70 10.38
CA PRO A 40 -5.37 19.40 10.72
C PRO A 40 -6.25 18.59 11.69
N PHE A 41 -6.99 19.28 12.57
CA PHE A 41 -7.94 18.66 13.48
C PHE A 41 -9.13 18.00 12.76
N VAL A 42 -9.75 18.68 11.78
CA VAL A 42 -10.88 18.14 10.99
C VAL A 42 -10.46 16.93 10.17
N VAL A 43 -9.28 17.01 9.53
CA VAL A 43 -8.68 15.88 8.79
C VAL A 43 -8.45 14.68 9.71
N ASN A 44 -7.89 14.93 10.88
CA ASN A 44 -7.44 13.90 11.78
C ASN A 44 -8.57 13.22 12.55
N ASP A 45 -9.51 13.99 13.07
CA ASP A 45 -10.49 13.49 14.04
C ASP A 45 -11.85 13.23 13.38
N VAL A 46 -12.32 14.11 12.50
CA VAL A 46 -13.67 14.00 11.92
C VAL A 46 -13.67 13.11 10.67
N ILE A 47 -12.79 13.37 9.70
CA ILE A 47 -12.75 12.59 8.46
C ILE A 47 -12.29 11.14 8.73
N PHE A 48 -11.36 10.94 9.66
CA PHE A 48 -10.94 9.61 10.06
C PHE A 48 -12.03 8.85 10.83
N LYS A 49 -12.82 9.52 11.68
CA LYS A 49 -13.99 8.92 12.34
C LYS A 49 -15.08 8.55 11.33
N ILE A 50 -15.34 9.41 10.33
CA ILE A 50 -16.22 9.13 9.19
C ILE A 50 -15.72 7.88 8.46
N MET A 51 -14.45 7.83 8.10
CA MET A 51 -13.85 6.67 7.43
C MET A 51 -13.91 5.37 8.25
N LYS A 52 -13.83 5.45 9.59
CA LYS A 52 -13.83 4.28 10.49
C LYS A 52 -15.21 3.74 10.87
N ASN A 53 -16.19 4.63 11.03
CA ASN A 53 -17.51 4.27 11.59
C ASN A 53 -18.59 4.11 10.52
N CYS A 54 -18.31 4.45 9.26
CA CYS A 54 -19.33 4.58 8.26
C CYS A 54 -19.33 3.47 7.20
N ASP A 55 -20.48 3.36 6.52
CA ASP A 55 -20.70 2.43 5.43
C ASP A 55 -19.83 2.75 4.20
N ALA A 56 -19.87 1.86 3.20
CA ALA A 56 -18.99 1.93 2.04
C ALA A 56 -19.12 3.25 1.26
N LYS A 57 -20.32 3.83 1.19
CA LYS A 57 -20.57 5.10 0.49
C LYS A 57 -19.81 6.24 1.17
N LEU A 58 -19.94 6.36 2.49
CA LEU A 58 -19.30 7.40 3.28
C LEU A 58 -17.76 7.26 3.29
N ALA A 59 -17.24 6.03 3.33
CA ALA A 59 -15.81 5.79 3.18
C ALA A 59 -15.27 6.24 1.81
N ASN A 60 -16.04 5.98 0.74
CA ASN A 60 -15.69 6.41 -0.61
C ASN A 60 -15.75 7.93 -0.79
N GLU A 61 -16.79 8.59 -0.27
CA GLU A 61 -16.94 10.04 -0.35
C GLU A 61 -15.86 10.77 0.48
N GLY A 62 -15.57 10.28 1.69
CA GLY A 62 -14.47 10.79 2.51
C GLY A 62 -13.10 10.62 1.83
N SER A 63 -12.85 9.46 1.23
CA SER A 63 -11.64 9.21 0.45
C SER A 63 -11.50 10.16 -0.75
N ALA A 64 -12.59 10.35 -1.53
CA ALA A 64 -12.60 11.24 -2.68
C ALA A 64 -12.32 12.70 -2.28
N TYR A 65 -12.96 13.17 -1.21
CA TYR A 65 -12.70 14.49 -0.65
C TYR A 65 -11.23 14.68 -0.27
N MET A 66 -10.66 13.71 0.46
CA MET A 66 -9.27 13.78 0.91
C MET A 66 -8.25 13.75 -0.24
N LEU A 67 -8.53 13.01 -1.31
CA LEU A 67 -7.68 12.99 -2.51
C LEU A 67 -7.77 14.32 -3.31
N ASN A 68 -8.96 14.90 -3.37
CA ASN A 68 -9.15 16.23 -3.98
C ASN A 68 -8.38 17.29 -3.18
N LEU A 69 -8.52 17.27 -1.87
CA LEU A 69 -7.77 18.16 -0.97
C LEU A 69 -6.27 17.97 -1.16
N LEU A 70 -5.79 16.74 -1.19
CA LEU A 70 -4.38 16.47 -1.43
C LEU A 70 -3.88 17.10 -2.75
N THR A 71 -4.67 16.97 -3.81
CA THR A 71 -4.33 17.56 -5.12
C THR A 71 -4.20 19.08 -5.03
N LEU A 72 -5.08 19.73 -4.24
CA LEU A 72 -5.03 21.18 -3.98
C LEU A 72 -3.80 21.58 -3.15
N LEU A 73 -3.48 20.81 -2.10
CA LEU A 73 -2.38 21.10 -1.15
C LEU A 73 -1.00 20.78 -1.70
N SER A 74 -0.88 19.85 -2.64
CA SER A 74 0.40 19.44 -3.25
C SER A 74 1.20 20.59 -3.90
N LYS A 75 0.55 21.74 -4.12
CA LYS A 75 1.14 22.96 -4.71
C LYS A 75 1.77 23.91 -3.67
N ASP A 76 1.53 23.71 -2.38
CA ASP A 76 2.08 24.52 -1.28
C ASP A 76 2.86 23.63 -0.27
N PRO A 77 4.19 23.78 -0.14
CA PRO A 77 5.00 22.96 0.75
C PRO A 77 4.60 23.02 2.23
N ASN A 78 4.11 24.16 2.73
CA ASN A 78 3.75 24.32 4.14
C ASN A 78 2.44 23.62 4.44
N GLN A 79 1.45 23.75 3.55
CA GLN A 79 0.17 23.08 3.71
C GLN A 79 0.27 21.57 3.52
N ASN A 80 1.18 21.11 2.65
CA ASN A 80 1.49 19.70 2.51
C ASN A 80 2.06 19.09 3.82
N TYR A 81 2.95 19.82 4.51
CA TYR A 81 3.47 19.40 5.81
C TYR A 81 2.38 19.25 6.88
N ASP A 82 1.46 20.22 6.99
CA ASP A 82 0.37 20.17 7.95
C ASP A 82 -0.63 19.05 7.65
N PHE A 83 -0.89 18.78 6.37
CA PHE A 83 -1.69 17.65 5.91
C PHE A 83 -1.04 16.30 6.25
N GLU A 84 0.24 16.13 5.95
CA GLU A 84 1.01 14.91 6.31
C GLU A 84 1.02 14.65 7.82
N ARG A 85 1.04 15.70 8.64
CA ARG A 85 0.92 15.56 10.09
C ARG A 85 -0.48 15.10 10.50
N ALA A 86 -1.53 15.59 9.83
CA ALA A 86 -2.91 15.25 10.11
C ALA A 86 -3.26 13.79 9.78
N LEU A 87 -2.57 13.18 8.80
CA LEU A 87 -2.76 11.78 8.39
C LEU A 87 -2.28 10.74 9.43
N LYS A 88 -1.60 11.17 10.50
CA LYS A 88 -1.09 10.31 11.59
C LYS A 88 -2.09 10.27 12.74
N HIS A 89 -2.11 9.21 13.55
CA HIS A 89 -3.09 9.12 14.65
C HIS A 89 -2.81 10.16 15.76
N PRO A 90 -3.82 10.90 16.25
CA PRO A 90 -3.63 12.03 17.16
C PRO A 90 -3.06 11.62 18.53
N THR A 91 -3.35 10.40 18.97
CA THR A 91 -2.87 9.86 20.26
C THR A 91 -1.42 9.36 20.21
N GLY A 92 -0.77 9.37 19.04
CA GLY A 92 0.59 8.86 18.87
C GLY A 92 0.72 7.34 18.79
N ALA A 93 -0.38 6.59 18.93
CA ALA A 93 -0.38 5.12 18.83
C ALA A 93 0.06 4.60 17.44
N LEU A 94 -0.14 5.40 16.38
CA LEU A 94 0.33 5.13 15.03
C LEU A 94 1.25 6.29 14.60
N PRO A 95 2.57 6.16 14.81
CA PRO A 95 3.51 7.28 14.77
C PRO A 95 3.77 7.82 13.36
N ASP A 96 3.43 7.06 12.31
CA ASP A 96 3.57 7.48 10.92
C ASP A 96 2.49 6.92 10.00
N VAL A 97 2.45 7.43 8.76
CA VAL A 97 1.48 7.07 7.71
C VAL A 97 1.55 5.58 7.37
N TRP A 98 2.75 4.97 7.44
CA TRP A 98 2.92 3.53 7.21
C TRP A 98 2.27 2.69 8.31
N SER A 99 2.36 3.13 9.56
CA SER A 99 1.70 2.50 10.70
C SER A 99 0.18 2.56 10.55
N VAL A 100 -0.35 3.66 10.04
CA VAL A 100 -1.79 3.79 9.75
C VAL A 100 -2.23 2.88 8.60
N LEU A 101 -1.46 2.83 7.50
CA LEU A 101 -1.69 1.87 6.42
C LEU A 101 -1.66 0.42 6.95
N THR A 102 -0.68 0.08 7.77
CA THR A 102 -0.55 -1.25 8.40
C THR A 102 -1.80 -1.60 9.20
N TYR A 103 -2.34 -0.65 9.96
CA TYR A 103 -3.56 -0.84 10.74
C TYR A 103 -4.77 -1.14 9.85
N PHE A 104 -4.94 -0.43 8.72
CA PHE A 104 -6.01 -0.69 7.77
C PHE A 104 -5.86 -2.01 7.01
N VAL A 105 -4.66 -2.32 6.53
CA VAL A 105 -4.40 -3.60 5.84
C VAL A 105 -4.64 -4.77 6.79
N ARG A 106 -4.19 -4.70 8.05
CA ARG A 106 -4.47 -5.73 9.06
C ARG A 106 -5.95 -5.88 9.36
N SER A 107 -6.66 -4.76 9.48
CA SER A 107 -8.12 -4.79 9.69
C SER A 107 -8.83 -5.42 8.49
N SER A 108 -8.39 -5.11 7.27
CA SER A 108 -8.90 -5.76 6.07
C SER A 108 -8.63 -7.27 6.06
N LEU A 109 -7.39 -7.70 6.32
CA LEU A 109 -7.05 -9.12 6.43
C LEU A 109 -7.91 -9.84 7.47
N HIS A 110 -8.22 -9.18 8.60
CA HIS A 110 -9.11 -9.70 9.63
C HIS A 110 -10.55 -9.86 9.12
N HIS A 111 -11.13 -8.83 8.48
CA HIS A 111 -12.49 -8.88 7.92
C HIS A 111 -12.66 -9.86 6.76
N HIS A 112 -11.56 -10.22 6.11
CA HIS A 112 -11.50 -11.25 5.08
C HIS A 112 -11.22 -12.66 5.63
N ASP A 113 -11.36 -12.85 6.95
CA ASP A 113 -11.18 -14.11 7.68
C ASP A 113 -9.81 -14.78 7.48
N ILE A 114 -8.75 -14.00 7.25
CA ILE A 114 -7.42 -14.56 7.01
C ILE A 114 -6.83 -15.11 8.32
N PRO A 115 -6.59 -16.45 8.43
CA PRO A 115 -6.32 -17.10 9.71
C PRO A 115 -5.09 -16.59 10.47
N SER A 116 -4.08 -16.11 9.74
CA SER A 116 -2.84 -15.58 10.33
C SER A 116 -3.04 -14.26 11.08
N VAL A 117 -4.18 -13.60 10.92
CA VAL A 117 -4.48 -12.29 11.50
C VAL A 117 -5.63 -12.39 12.51
N THR A 118 -6.69 -13.14 12.18
CA THR A 118 -7.86 -13.32 13.04
C THR A 118 -7.57 -14.01 14.37
N SER A 119 -6.54 -14.85 14.42
CA SER A 119 -6.13 -15.56 15.64
C SER A 119 -5.26 -14.75 16.61
N VAL A 120 -4.73 -13.60 16.18
CA VAL A 120 -3.69 -12.86 16.90
C VAL A 120 -4.16 -11.50 17.41
N LEU A 121 -5.10 -10.86 16.72
CA LEU A 121 -5.56 -9.51 17.05
C LEU A 121 -6.87 -9.55 17.84
N SER A 122 -6.99 -8.67 18.83
CA SER A 122 -8.27 -8.45 19.52
C SER A 122 -9.18 -7.55 18.67
N ASP A 123 -10.50 -7.66 18.86
CA ASP A 123 -11.48 -6.78 18.20
C ASP A 123 -11.28 -5.29 18.52
N SER A 124 -10.60 -4.97 19.63
CA SER A 124 -10.21 -3.61 19.97
C SER A 124 -9.03 -3.07 19.14
N ASP A 125 -8.27 -3.94 18.48
CA ASP A 125 -7.06 -3.60 17.71
C ASP A 125 -7.34 -3.49 16.19
N ILE A 126 -8.60 -3.53 15.77
CA ILE A 126 -9.02 -3.48 14.36
C ILE A 126 -10.12 -2.44 14.15
N VAL A 127 -10.26 -1.97 12.90
CA VAL A 127 -11.40 -1.13 12.51
C VAL A 127 -12.66 -1.98 12.54
N LYS A 128 -13.74 -1.49 13.16
CA LYS A 128 -15.00 -2.23 13.27
C LYS A 128 -15.76 -2.36 11.94
N SER A 129 -15.55 -1.43 11.00
CA SER A 129 -16.21 -1.41 9.69
C SER A 129 -15.42 -2.24 8.66
N PRO A 130 -16.09 -3.00 7.77
CA PRO A 130 -15.43 -3.88 6.79
C PRO A 130 -14.75 -3.11 5.63
N ASN A 131 -14.97 -1.79 5.50
CA ASN A 131 -14.48 -1.00 4.36
C ASN A 131 -12.98 -0.64 4.43
N CYS A 132 -12.19 -1.46 5.11
CA CYS A 132 -10.77 -1.23 5.34
C CYS A 132 -9.94 -1.17 4.05
N ASP A 133 -10.41 -1.81 2.98
CA ASP A 133 -9.78 -1.77 1.65
C ASP A 133 -9.79 -0.38 1.02
N VAL A 134 -10.90 0.36 1.18
CA VAL A 134 -11.03 1.74 0.68
C VAL A 134 -10.05 2.65 1.42
N LEU A 135 -9.84 2.40 2.72
CA LEU A 135 -8.93 3.18 3.55
C LEU A 135 -7.47 2.85 3.23
N ALA A 136 -7.14 1.57 3.03
CA ALA A 136 -5.82 1.17 2.56
C ALA A 136 -5.51 1.79 1.18
N ASP A 137 -6.47 1.79 0.25
CA ASP A 137 -6.34 2.41 -1.07
C ASP A 137 -6.11 3.92 -0.99
N PHE A 138 -6.86 4.62 -0.14
CA PHE A 138 -6.62 6.03 0.15
C PHE A 138 -5.18 6.30 0.60
N TYR A 139 -4.69 5.54 1.58
CA TYR A 139 -3.33 5.72 2.10
C TYR A 139 -2.26 5.38 1.07
N VAL A 140 -2.46 4.36 0.23
CA VAL A 140 -1.56 4.09 -0.90
C VAL A 140 -1.55 5.24 -1.89
N LYS A 141 -2.72 5.79 -2.24
CA LYS A 141 -2.81 6.95 -3.15
C LYS A 141 -2.12 8.18 -2.58
N VAL A 142 -2.31 8.47 -1.30
CA VAL A 142 -1.55 9.51 -0.58
C VAL A 142 -0.05 9.26 -0.76
N LEU A 143 0.42 8.09 -0.39
CA LEU A 143 1.85 7.76 -0.43
C LEU A 143 2.47 7.86 -1.82
N THR A 144 1.71 7.53 -2.86
CA THR A 144 2.18 7.53 -4.25
C THR A 144 1.98 8.87 -4.97
N THR A 145 1.09 9.74 -4.48
CA THR A 145 0.71 11.01 -5.13
C THR A 145 1.26 12.26 -4.44
N CYS A 146 1.34 12.30 -3.09
CA CYS A 146 1.75 13.53 -2.37
C CYS A 146 3.24 13.85 -2.46
N CYS A 147 4.04 12.85 -2.80
CA CYS A 147 5.47 12.90 -2.57
C CYS A 147 6.23 12.95 -3.90
N ASP A 148 7.11 13.95 -4.05
CA ASP A 148 8.26 13.82 -4.94
C ASP A 148 8.93 12.47 -4.65
N VAL A 149 9.25 11.68 -5.67
CA VAL A 149 9.87 10.34 -5.57
C VAL A 149 10.95 10.29 -4.49
N LYS A 150 11.78 11.34 -4.37
CA LYS A 150 12.83 11.43 -3.33
C LYS A 150 12.30 11.68 -1.92
N LYS A 151 11.30 12.55 -1.77
CA LYS A 151 10.62 12.79 -0.48
C LYS A 151 9.81 11.57 -0.07
N ALA A 152 9.21 10.89 -1.05
CA ALA A 152 8.44 9.68 -0.87
C ALA A 152 9.33 8.62 -0.24
N ARG A 153 10.51 8.36 -0.80
CA ARG A 153 11.51 7.46 -0.21
C ARG A 153 11.78 7.77 1.28
N ASN A 154 11.99 9.04 1.62
CA ASN A 154 12.26 9.44 3.00
C ASN A 154 11.04 9.32 3.93
N ILE A 155 9.82 9.52 3.42
CA ILE A 155 8.57 9.45 4.20
C ILE A 155 8.06 8.00 4.33
N LEU A 156 8.08 7.27 3.22
CA LEU A 156 7.61 5.89 3.05
C LEU A 156 8.55 4.85 3.60
N LEU A 157 9.86 5.04 3.42
CA LEU A 157 10.81 3.96 3.60
C LEU A 157 11.79 4.30 4.71
N LYS A 158 12.11 5.59 4.94
CA LYS A 158 13.14 6.03 5.90
C LYS A 158 14.37 5.11 5.80
N ASN A 159 14.92 4.67 6.93
CA ASN A 159 15.97 3.64 7.03
C ASN A 159 15.41 2.21 7.21
N HIS A 160 14.11 2.00 6.93
CA HIS A 160 13.38 0.74 7.17
C HIS A 160 12.87 0.10 5.87
N LEU A 161 13.55 0.37 4.74
CA LEU A 161 13.14 -0.12 3.42
C LEU A 161 12.89 -1.64 3.41
N ASP A 162 13.86 -2.42 3.86
CA ASP A 162 13.79 -3.89 3.83
C ASP A 162 12.63 -4.42 4.68
N GLU A 163 12.43 -3.85 5.86
CA GLU A 163 11.35 -4.21 6.78
C GLU A 163 9.97 -3.92 6.17
N ARG A 164 9.79 -2.71 5.63
CA ARG A 164 8.52 -2.26 5.04
C ARG A 164 8.20 -3.00 3.75
N LEU A 165 9.21 -3.25 2.92
CA LEU A 165 9.05 -4.05 1.71
C LEU A 165 8.72 -5.50 2.04
N ALA A 166 9.41 -6.13 2.99
CA ALA A 166 9.10 -7.49 3.43
C ALA A 166 7.68 -7.57 4.01
N GLN A 167 7.25 -6.56 4.76
CA GLN A 167 5.89 -6.48 5.30
C GLN A 167 4.84 -6.37 4.18
N LEU A 168 5.05 -5.50 3.19
CA LEU A 168 4.17 -5.36 2.04
C LEU A 168 4.05 -6.68 1.26
N LEU A 169 5.18 -7.32 0.97
CA LEU A 169 5.22 -8.60 0.26
C LEU A 169 4.53 -9.72 1.06
N SER A 170 4.62 -9.69 2.40
CA SER A 170 3.89 -10.60 3.28
C SER A 170 2.36 -10.40 3.16
N TRP A 171 1.87 -9.16 3.15
CA TRP A 171 0.44 -8.88 2.94
C TRP A 171 -0.04 -9.38 1.58
N ILE A 172 0.72 -9.07 0.52
CA ILE A 172 0.42 -9.55 -0.84
C ILE A 172 0.32 -11.08 -0.83
N ASN A 173 1.33 -11.77 -0.28
CA ASN A 173 1.36 -13.23 -0.21
C ASN A 173 0.15 -13.81 0.55
N GLN A 174 -0.27 -13.18 1.64
CA GLN A 174 -1.45 -13.61 2.41
C GLN A 174 -2.74 -13.54 1.58
N TYR A 175 -2.96 -12.45 0.83
CA TYR A 175 -4.10 -12.34 -0.08
C TYR A 175 -4.06 -13.39 -1.17
N TYR A 176 -2.91 -13.62 -1.82
CA TYR A 176 -2.80 -14.69 -2.83
C TYR A 176 -3.04 -16.09 -2.26
N LYS A 177 -2.64 -16.34 -1.00
CA LYS A 177 -2.80 -17.62 -0.35
C LYS A 177 -4.25 -17.91 0.05
N PHE A 178 -4.95 -16.92 0.61
CA PHE A 178 -6.23 -17.15 1.28
C PHE A 178 -7.42 -16.47 0.61
N ASN A 179 -7.22 -15.40 -0.17
CA ASN A 179 -8.32 -14.61 -0.72
C ASN A 179 -7.95 -13.90 -2.03
N ILE A 180 -7.63 -14.71 -3.05
CA ILE A 180 -7.14 -14.24 -4.36
C ILE A 180 -8.20 -13.49 -5.17
N GLU A 181 -9.47 -13.55 -4.77
CA GLU A 181 -10.61 -12.91 -5.44
C GLU A 181 -10.71 -11.41 -5.13
N GLN A 182 -10.00 -10.91 -4.10
CA GLN A 182 -10.01 -9.50 -3.71
C GLN A 182 -9.13 -8.64 -4.61
N ALA A 183 -9.56 -8.48 -5.86
CA ALA A 183 -8.80 -7.80 -6.91
C ALA A 183 -8.45 -6.34 -6.57
N MET A 184 -9.34 -5.62 -5.87
CA MET A 184 -9.13 -4.20 -5.55
C MET A 184 -7.95 -4.00 -4.59
N ILE A 185 -7.97 -4.62 -3.41
CA ILE A 185 -6.89 -4.46 -2.43
C ILE A 185 -5.57 -5.04 -2.94
N LEU A 186 -5.61 -6.16 -3.68
CA LEU A 186 -4.42 -6.71 -4.34
C LEU A 186 -3.83 -5.69 -5.32
N GLN A 187 -4.64 -5.08 -6.18
CA GLN A 187 -4.14 -4.04 -7.10
C GLN A 187 -3.57 -2.84 -6.33
N THR A 188 -4.24 -2.40 -5.26
CA THR A 188 -3.75 -1.33 -4.38
C THR A 188 -2.37 -1.65 -3.79
N LEU A 189 -2.15 -2.86 -3.26
CA LEU A 189 -0.85 -3.26 -2.71
C LEU A 189 0.22 -3.41 -3.79
N HIS A 190 -0.15 -3.90 -4.98
CA HIS A 190 0.76 -3.94 -6.14
C HIS A 190 1.14 -2.54 -6.62
N ASN A 191 0.23 -1.57 -6.61
CA ASN A 191 0.55 -0.18 -6.96
C ASN A 191 1.61 0.40 -6.00
N LEU A 192 1.50 0.08 -4.71
CA LEU A 192 2.50 0.48 -3.72
C LEU A 192 3.85 -0.22 -3.96
N LEU A 193 3.83 -1.53 -4.25
CA LEU A 193 5.04 -2.28 -4.60
C LEU A 193 5.74 -1.65 -5.80
N ASP A 194 5.00 -1.43 -6.88
CA ASP A 194 5.52 -0.83 -8.10
C ASP A 194 6.12 0.55 -7.84
N TYR A 195 5.47 1.35 -7.00
CA TYR A 195 5.98 2.66 -6.60
C TYR A 195 7.32 2.54 -5.85
N ILE A 196 7.42 1.65 -4.86
CA ILE A 196 8.65 1.40 -4.10
C ILE A 196 9.78 0.89 -5.02
N VAL A 197 9.47 -0.03 -5.93
CA VAL A 197 10.48 -0.53 -6.87
C VAL A 197 10.93 0.58 -7.82
N LYS A 198 10.01 1.43 -8.30
CA LYS A 198 10.40 2.61 -9.11
C LYS A 198 11.33 3.52 -8.31
N THR A 199 11.02 3.83 -7.05
CA THR A 199 11.83 4.75 -6.24
C THR A 199 13.24 4.21 -5.96
N GLU A 200 13.41 2.89 -5.81
CA GLU A 200 14.73 2.29 -5.53
C GLU A 200 15.58 2.02 -6.78
N VAL A 201 14.95 2.07 -7.95
CA VAL A 201 15.59 1.69 -9.22
C VAL A 201 15.81 2.90 -10.12
N PHE A 202 15.05 3.99 -9.94
CA PHE A 202 15.25 5.27 -10.62
C PHE A 202 15.78 6.32 -9.64
N ASP A 203 17.03 6.76 -9.84
CA ASP A 203 17.68 7.74 -8.96
C ASP A 203 17.45 9.21 -9.38
N ASP A 204 17.05 9.46 -10.63
CA ASP A 204 16.53 10.74 -11.19
C ASP A 204 16.70 10.81 -12.71
N VAL A 205 17.59 10.00 -13.27
CA VAL A 205 17.95 10.07 -14.69
C VAL A 205 17.05 9.12 -15.48
N SER A 206 16.67 9.53 -16.69
CA SER A 206 15.99 8.72 -17.70
C SER A 206 16.87 7.55 -18.16
N ILE A 207 17.10 6.58 -17.27
CA ILE A 207 17.84 5.36 -17.55
C ILE A 207 16.96 4.50 -18.47
N PRO A 208 17.47 4.02 -19.60
CA PRO A 208 16.74 3.08 -20.44
C PRO A 208 16.34 1.82 -19.67
N VAL A 209 15.12 1.33 -19.90
CA VAL A 209 14.54 0.16 -19.18
C VAL A 209 15.43 -1.09 -19.25
N HIS A 210 16.19 -1.28 -20.32
CA HIS A 210 17.10 -2.43 -20.44
C HIS A 210 18.31 -2.36 -19.50
N MET A 211 18.77 -1.15 -19.14
CA MET A 211 19.85 -0.98 -18.16
C MET A 211 19.37 -1.21 -16.73
N ILE A 212 18.09 -0.96 -16.48
CA ILE A 212 17.45 -1.16 -15.17
C ILE A 212 17.48 -2.63 -14.76
N VAL A 213 17.26 -3.56 -15.69
CA VAL A 213 17.25 -5.01 -15.43
C VAL A 213 18.57 -5.50 -14.79
N ASN A 214 19.67 -4.78 -15.04
CA ASN A 214 20.99 -5.12 -14.54
C ASN A 214 21.35 -4.45 -13.20
N LYS A 215 20.47 -3.61 -12.63
CA LYS A 215 20.73 -3.01 -11.31
C LYS A 215 20.75 -4.07 -10.21
N SER A 216 21.67 -3.91 -9.26
CA SER A 216 21.78 -4.78 -8.08
C SER A 216 20.52 -4.68 -7.20
N SER A 217 20.04 -3.46 -6.95
CA SER A 217 18.82 -3.21 -6.15
C SER A 217 17.60 -3.96 -6.69
N LEU A 218 17.42 -3.99 -8.01
CA LEU A 218 16.34 -4.77 -8.63
C LEU A 218 16.50 -6.28 -8.42
N SER A 219 17.74 -6.78 -8.40
CA SER A 219 18.04 -8.20 -8.14
C SER A 219 17.69 -8.57 -6.69
N GLU A 220 18.06 -7.71 -5.74
CA GLU A 220 17.74 -7.87 -4.31
C GLU A 220 16.23 -7.86 -4.08
N ILE A 221 15.52 -6.90 -4.67
CA ILE A 221 14.05 -6.82 -4.61
C ILE A 221 13.41 -8.08 -5.23
N ALA A 222 13.86 -8.52 -6.40
CA ALA A 222 13.31 -9.71 -7.07
C ALA A 222 13.51 -10.98 -6.24
N LEU A 223 14.66 -11.13 -5.58
CA LEU A 223 14.92 -12.22 -4.64
C LEU A 223 13.99 -12.15 -3.43
N LEU A 224 13.79 -10.96 -2.86
CA LEU A 224 12.89 -10.77 -1.73
C LEU A 224 11.43 -11.11 -2.09
N VAL A 225 10.99 -10.72 -3.30
CA VAL A 225 9.69 -11.10 -3.88
C VAL A 225 9.56 -12.62 -3.93
N LEU A 226 10.52 -13.33 -4.53
CA LEU A 226 10.48 -14.80 -4.62
C LEU A 226 10.51 -15.48 -3.24
N ASN A 227 11.29 -14.95 -2.30
CA ASN A 227 11.45 -15.54 -0.97
C ASN A 227 10.24 -15.31 -0.06
N THR A 228 9.56 -14.17 -0.20
CA THR A 228 8.46 -13.77 0.68
C THR A 228 7.10 -14.18 0.08
N CYS A 229 6.94 -14.02 -1.23
CA CYS A 229 5.69 -14.32 -1.94
C CYS A 229 5.65 -15.77 -2.47
N LYS A 230 6.06 -16.75 -1.64
CA LYS A 230 6.15 -18.15 -2.08
C LYS A 230 4.84 -18.68 -2.64
N ASP A 231 3.72 -18.42 -1.96
CA ASP A 231 2.41 -18.93 -2.34
C ASP A 231 1.94 -18.37 -3.70
N VAL A 232 2.43 -17.19 -4.10
CA VAL A 232 2.17 -16.61 -5.43
C VAL A 232 2.79 -17.47 -6.54
N PHE A 233 3.98 -18.01 -6.32
CA PHE A 233 4.78 -18.68 -7.35
C PHE A 233 4.66 -20.21 -7.34
N VAL A 234 3.84 -20.77 -6.45
CA VAL A 234 3.52 -22.21 -6.39
C VAL A 234 2.62 -22.62 -7.55
N ASN A 235 1.63 -21.80 -7.92
CA ASN A 235 0.67 -22.15 -8.97
C ASN A 235 0.72 -21.14 -10.14
N PRO A 236 0.44 -21.58 -11.39
CA PRO A 236 0.51 -20.70 -12.56
C PRO A 236 -0.53 -19.57 -12.58
N GLU A 237 -1.69 -19.76 -11.95
CA GLU A 237 -2.77 -18.77 -11.93
C GLU A 237 -2.40 -17.56 -11.07
N SER A 238 -1.98 -17.77 -9.83
CA SER A 238 -1.45 -16.76 -8.92
C SER A 238 -0.25 -16.04 -9.53
N GLN A 239 0.66 -16.78 -10.17
CA GLN A 239 1.80 -16.19 -10.86
C GLN A 239 1.34 -15.28 -12.02
N SER A 240 0.37 -15.72 -12.83
CA SER A 240 -0.18 -14.90 -13.92
C SER A 240 -0.87 -13.65 -13.39
N ARG A 241 -1.68 -13.77 -12.33
CA ARG A 241 -2.34 -12.62 -11.68
C ARG A 241 -1.32 -11.64 -11.11
N PHE A 242 -0.26 -12.11 -10.47
CA PHE A 242 0.83 -11.25 -9.98
C PHE A 242 1.46 -10.45 -11.10
N PHE A 243 1.76 -11.09 -12.24
CA PHE A 243 2.31 -10.39 -13.40
C PHE A 243 1.33 -9.40 -14.04
N ASN A 244 0.03 -9.66 -13.97
CA ASN A 244 -0.99 -8.74 -14.50
C ASN A 244 -1.20 -7.52 -13.59
N ASN A 245 -1.05 -7.68 -12.27
CA ASN A 245 -1.24 -6.60 -11.31
C ASN A 245 0.01 -5.69 -11.19
N THR A 246 1.18 -6.18 -11.58
CA THR A 246 2.43 -5.40 -11.61
C THR A 246 2.64 -4.70 -12.95
N SER A 247 2.74 -3.37 -12.91
CA SER A 247 3.00 -2.50 -14.07
C SER A 247 4.47 -2.41 -14.49
N LEU A 248 5.34 -3.24 -13.91
CA LEU A 248 6.79 -3.18 -14.06
C LEU A 248 7.38 -4.37 -14.84
N PRO A 249 7.54 -4.26 -16.17
CA PRO A 249 8.11 -5.33 -16.99
C PRO A 249 9.52 -5.75 -16.54
N TYR A 250 10.35 -4.80 -16.09
CA TYR A 250 11.71 -5.11 -15.65
C TYR A 250 11.75 -5.92 -14.34
N LEU A 251 10.79 -5.72 -13.43
CA LEU A 251 10.65 -6.52 -12.22
C LEU A 251 10.23 -7.95 -12.59
N ILE A 252 9.22 -8.08 -13.47
CA ILE A 252 8.75 -9.38 -13.96
C ILE A 252 9.90 -10.16 -14.61
N VAL A 253 10.63 -9.54 -15.54
CA VAL A 253 11.79 -10.16 -16.19
C VAL A 253 12.81 -10.62 -15.17
N LYS A 254 13.09 -9.81 -14.14
CA LYS A 254 14.09 -10.15 -13.13
C LYS A 254 13.65 -11.31 -12.23
N VAL A 255 12.38 -11.32 -11.80
CA VAL A 255 11.77 -12.43 -11.05
C VAL A 255 11.84 -13.73 -11.87
N CYS A 256 11.45 -13.68 -13.14
CA CYS A 256 11.54 -14.83 -14.04
C CYS A 256 12.99 -15.33 -14.21
N HIS A 257 13.95 -14.41 -14.37
CA HIS A 257 15.36 -14.76 -14.47
C HIS A 257 15.86 -15.48 -13.20
N HIS A 258 15.54 -14.97 -12.00
CA HIS A 258 15.91 -15.64 -10.76
C HIS A 258 15.24 -17.01 -10.59
N LYS A 259 13.95 -17.13 -10.93
CA LYS A 259 13.23 -18.41 -10.86
C LYS A 259 13.85 -19.44 -11.82
N LEU A 260 14.14 -19.05 -13.07
CA LEU A 260 14.80 -19.91 -14.05
C LEU A 260 16.18 -20.36 -13.56
N ASN A 261 16.97 -19.45 -13.01
CA ASN A 261 18.29 -19.79 -12.46
C ASN A 261 18.20 -20.75 -11.27
N SER A 262 17.18 -20.64 -10.42
CA SER A 262 16.92 -21.60 -9.34
C SER A 262 16.61 -22.98 -9.91
N MET A 263 15.68 -23.06 -10.86
CA MET A 263 15.29 -24.31 -11.51
C MET A 263 16.48 -24.99 -12.20
N ILE A 264 17.31 -24.24 -12.92
CA ILE A 264 18.51 -24.77 -13.57
C ILE A 264 19.50 -25.31 -12.53
N ARG A 265 19.70 -24.59 -11.41
CA ARG A 265 20.59 -25.05 -10.33
C ARG A 265 20.06 -26.33 -9.69
N GLU A 266 18.77 -26.39 -9.39
CA GLU A 266 18.10 -27.59 -8.87
C GLU A 266 18.32 -28.79 -9.80
N PHE A 267 18.09 -28.61 -11.11
CA PHE A 267 18.36 -29.64 -12.14
C PHE A 267 19.81 -30.08 -12.25
N ILE A 268 20.77 -29.19 -11.97
CA ILE A 268 22.21 -29.51 -12.01
C ILE A 268 22.66 -30.19 -10.71
N THR A 269 21.99 -29.91 -9.58
CA THR A 269 22.29 -30.51 -8.26
C THR A 269 21.54 -31.80 -7.95
N GLU A 270 20.45 -32.09 -8.65
CA GLU A 270 19.96 -33.48 -8.75
C GLU A 270 21.04 -34.26 -9.49
N GLU A 271 21.79 -35.09 -8.75
CA GLU A 271 22.83 -35.95 -9.33
C GLU A 271 22.23 -36.66 -10.56
N PRO A 272 22.90 -36.65 -11.72
CA PRO A 272 22.56 -37.63 -12.73
C PRO A 272 22.73 -38.99 -12.04
N GLU A 273 21.67 -39.80 -11.96
CA GLU A 273 21.85 -41.24 -11.74
C GLU A 273 23.02 -41.66 -12.61
N GLU A 274 24.08 -42.20 -12.00
CA GLU A 274 25.30 -42.57 -12.71
C GLU A 274 24.94 -43.49 -13.87
N VAL A 275 24.74 -42.92 -15.06
CA VAL A 275 24.74 -43.66 -16.30
C VAL A 275 26.19 -44.01 -16.54
N THR A 276 26.63 -45.06 -15.86
CA THR A 276 27.91 -45.68 -16.17
C THR A 276 27.90 -46.09 -17.64
N LEU A 277 29.03 -45.88 -18.31
CA LEU A 277 29.29 -46.27 -19.70
C LEU A 277 29.12 -47.78 -19.98
N SER A 278 28.67 -48.57 -19.01
CA SER A 278 28.35 -50.00 -19.17
C SER A 278 27.07 -50.26 -19.96
N THR A 279 26.22 -49.26 -20.19
CA THR A 279 24.93 -49.43 -20.87
C THR A 279 24.94 -49.15 -22.38
N ILE A 280 26.10 -48.81 -22.96
CA ILE A 280 26.26 -48.60 -24.42
C ILE A 280 27.36 -49.52 -24.96
N VAL A 281 27.24 -50.82 -24.71
CA VAL A 281 27.78 -51.87 -25.60
C VAL A 281 26.86 -53.09 -25.52
N CYS A 282 25.98 -53.24 -26.51
CA CYS A 282 25.54 -54.51 -27.08
C CYS A 282 25.08 -54.23 -28.52
#